data_AF-X1R0X4-F1
#
_entry.id   AF-X1R0X4-F1
#
_cell.length_a   1.000
_cell.length_b   1.000
_cell.length_c   1.000
_cell.angle_alpha   90.00
_cell.angle_beta   90.00
_cell.angle_gamma   90.00
#
_symmetry.space_group_name_H-M   'P 1'
#
loop_
_entity.id
_entity.type
_entity.pdbx_description
1 polymer ?
#
loop_
_entity_poly.entity_id
_entity_poly.type
_entity_poly.pdbx_seq_one_letter_code
_entity_poly.pdbx_strand_id
1 'polypeptide(L)'
;MLDAISTLKNKLIDAESFKNKADDFFSKTLAGIYLGYQRILSERNGLDFDDLLMKTAFLLQDCPDVCRELGNRFKFLLIDEYQDTNHAQYKIAKALVSQHNNICATGDPDQSIYRWRGADIRNILAFEKDWPNATIVKLEENFRSTANILALADNLIAFNRNRKEKKLVPTKPPAGEVIVVVFEDETEEAQAVARHIKELTEKGVCLKDMAVFYRVNAMSRVL
;
A
#
# COMPACT_ATOMS: atom_id res chain seq x y z
N MET A 1 -9.08 -9.04 17.24
CA MET A 1 -9.80 -7.87 17.80
C MET A 1 -9.03 -6.57 17.57
N LEU A 2 -7.71 -6.50 17.81
CA LEU A 2 -6.92 -5.30 17.48
C LEU A 2 -6.94 -4.94 15.99
N ASP A 3 -6.87 -5.92 15.08
CA ASP A 3 -6.97 -5.65 13.64
C ASP A 3 -8.31 -5.02 13.23
N ALA A 4 -9.39 -5.36 13.95
CA ALA A 4 -10.71 -4.77 13.72
C ALA A 4 -10.73 -3.30 14.18
N ILE A 5 -10.12 -2.99 15.33
CA ILE A 5 -9.91 -1.62 15.80
C ILE A 5 -9.06 -0.84 14.79
N SER A 6 -7.96 -1.42 14.32
CA SER A 6 -7.10 -0.82 13.28
C SER A 6 -7.89 -0.51 12.00
N THR A 7 -8.72 -1.44 11.55
CA THR A 7 -9.59 -1.25 10.38
C THR A 7 -10.58 -0.09 10.59
N LEU A 8 -11.14 0.06 11.80
CA LEU A 8 -12.05 1.16 12.13
C LEU A 8 -11.31 2.50 12.13
N LYS A 9 -10.13 2.58 12.76
CA LYS A 9 -9.30 3.79 12.78
C LYS A 9 -8.86 4.22 11.38
N ASN A 10 -8.46 3.27 10.52
CA ASN A 10 -8.10 3.54 9.13
C ASN A 10 -9.27 4.06 8.27
N LYS A 11 -10.51 3.85 8.73
CA LYS A 11 -11.74 4.41 8.15
C LYS A 11 -12.23 5.67 8.87
N LEU A 12 -11.45 6.22 9.81
CA LEU A 12 -11.79 7.34 10.67
C LEU A 12 -13.07 7.13 11.50
N ILE A 13 -13.26 5.90 11.99
CA ILE A 13 -14.36 5.57 12.90
C ILE A 13 -13.79 5.50 14.32
N ASP A 14 -14.09 6.53 15.12
CA ASP A 14 -13.75 6.55 16.55
C ASP A 14 -14.61 5.57 17.36
N ALA A 15 -14.20 5.33 18.62
CA ALA A 15 -14.84 4.34 19.48
C ALA A 15 -16.29 4.66 19.86
N GLU A 16 -16.63 5.94 20.04
CA GLU A 16 -18.01 6.37 20.37
C GLU A 16 -18.92 6.26 19.13
N SER A 17 -18.44 6.74 17.99
CA SER A 17 -19.08 6.60 16.69
C SER A 17 -19.34 5.14 16.33
N PHE A 18 -18.39 4.24 16.62
CA PHE A 18 -18.57 2.81 16.41
C PHE A 18 -19.61 2.21 17.35
N LYS A 19 -19.55 2.53 18.65
CA LYS A 19 -20.52 2.07 19.66
C LYS A 19 -21.95 2.43 19.29
N ASN A 20 -22.18 3.63 18.76
CA ASN A 20 -23.52 4.09 18.37
C ASN A 20 -24.09 3.33 17.15
N LYS A 21 -23.23 2.68 16.35
CA LYS A 21 -23.62 1.91 15.16
C LYS A 21 -23.62 0.40 15.39
N ALA A 22 -23.12 -0.07 16.53
CA ALA A 22 -23.01 -1.50 16.83
C ALA A 22 -24.38 -2.12 17.13
N ASP A 23 -24.79 -3.10 16.32
CA ASP A 23 -26.11 -3.73 16.36
C ASP A 23 -26.05 -5.17 16.89
N ASP A 24 -25.09 -5.95 16.42
CA ASP A 24 -24.90 -7.36 16.76
C ASP A 24 -24.02 -7.59 18.01
N PHE A 25 -23.99 -8.83 18.49
CA PHE A 25 -23.25 -9.19 19.71
C PHE A 25 -21.74 -8.95 19.57
N PHE A 26 -21.16 -9.28 18.41
CA PHE A 26 -19.73 -9.11 18.16
C PHE A 26 -19.37 -7.63 18.08
N SER A 27 -20.12 -6.81 17.33
CA SER A 27 -19.83 -5.37 17.23
C SER A 27 -19.99 -4.64 18.57
N LYS A 28 -21.01 -4.99 19.38
CA LYS A 28 -21.19 -4.42 20.73
C LYS A 28 -20.04 -4.77 21.67
N THR A 29 -19.61 -6.03 21.63
CA THR A 29 -18.45 -6.50 22.42
C THR A 29 -17.18 -5.77 21.99
N LEU A 30 -16.94 -5.68 20.66
CA LEU A 30 -15.80 -4.95 20.11
C LEU A 30 -15.82 -3.47 20.47
N ALA A 31 -16.99 -2.82 20.49
CA ALA A 31 -17.14 -1.42 20.88
C ALA A 31 -16.74 -1.19 22.35
N GLY A 32 -17.15 -2.08 23.26
CA GLY A 32 -16.72 -2.04 24.66
C GLY A 32 -15.20 -2.17 24.80
N ILE A 33 -14.59 -3.09 24.06
CA ILE A 33 -13.13 -3.28 24.04
C ILE A 33 -12.43 -2.06 23.44
N TYR A 34 -12.94 -1.49 22.35
CA TYR A 34 -12.34 -0.33 21.70
C TYR A 34 -12.36 0.89 22.62
N LEU A 35 -13.46 1.14 23.33
CA LEU A 35 -13.53 2.21 24.34
C LEU A 35 -12.55 2.01 25.48
N GLY A 36 -12.49 0.80 26.04
CA GLY A 36 -11.54 0.48 27.10
C GLY A 36 -10.08 0.65 26.64
N TYR A 37 -9.79 0.21 25.41
CA TYR A 37 -8.47 0.36 24.80
C TYR A 37 -8.07 1.82 24.61
N GLN A 38 -8.94 2.66 24.02
CA GLN A 38 -8.66 4.09 23.85
C GLN A 38 -8.51 4.81 25.19
N ARG A 39 -9.27 4.41 26.22
CA ARG A 39 -9.12 4.95 27.58
C ARG A 39 -7.74 4.67 28.15
N ILE A 40 -7.26 3.42 28.06
CA ILE A 40 -5.92 3.04 28.54
C ILE A 40 -4.83 3.83 27.82
N LEU A 41 -4.94 4.00 26.49
CA LEU A 41 -3.99 4.82 25.72
C LEU A 41 -4.01 6.28 26.20
N SER A 42 -5.20 6.87 26.35
CA SER A 42 -5.34 8.26 26.80
C SER A 42 -4.79 8.50 28.21
N GLU A 43 -5.05 7.61 29.16
CA GLU A 43 -4.55 7.71 30.54
C GLU A 43 -3.00 7.66 30.59
N ARG A 44 -2.37 7.05 29.58
CA ARG A 44 -0.91 6.94 29.46
C ARG A 44 -0.29 7.98 28.52
N ASN A 45 -1.09 8.91 27.99
CA ASN A 45 -0.68 9.81 26.91
C ASN A 45 -0.01 9.07 25.73
N GLY A 46 -0.50 7.86 25.44
CA GLY A 46 -0.01 6.98 24.39
C GLY A 46 -0.85 7.08 23.13
N LEU A 47 -0.21 6.86 21.98
CA LEU A 47 -0.83 6.75 20.67
C LEU A 47 -0.33 5.46 20.00
N ASP A 48 -1.22 4.71 19.37
CA ASP A 48 -0.80 3.67 18.43
C ASP A 48 -0.59 4.24 17.02
N PHE A 49 -0.14 3.39 16.08
CA PHE A 49 0.15 3.83 14.71
C PHE A 49 -1.07 4.41 13.99
N ASP A 50 -2.26 3.84 14.21
CA ASP A 50 -3.46 4.29 13.52
C ASP A 50 -4.00 5.58 14.15
N ASP A 51 -3.77 5.82 15.45
CA ASP A 51 -4.08 7.09 16.12
C ASP A 51 -3.27 8.24 15.53
N LEU A 52 -2.00 8.03 15.14
CA LEU A 52 -1.19 9.06 14.50
C LEU A 52 -1.88 9.61 13.25
N LEU A 53 -2.52 8.75 12.45
CA LEU A 53 -3.27 9.16 11.27
C LEU A 53 -4.64 9.69 11.63
N MET A 54 -5.42 8.95 12.42
CA MET A 54 -6.79 9.30 12.74
C MET A 54 -6.89 10.64 13.50
N LYS A 55 -6.06 10.84 14.53
CA LYS A 55 -6.05 12.09 15.30
C LYS A 55 -5.53 13.26 14.47
N THR A 56 -4.56 13.04 13.58
CA THR A 56 -4.13 14.09 12.65
C THR A 56 -5.26 14.49 11.69
N ALA A 57 -6.00 13.52 11.15
CA ALA A 57 -7.15 13.79 10.29
C ALA A 57 -8.23 14.61 11.04
N PHE A 58 -8.56 14.23 12.27
CA PHE A 58 -9.51 14.98 13.10
C PHE A 58 -8.99 16.37 13.47
N LEU A 59 -7.71 16.51 13.84
CA LEU A 59 -7.11 17.82 14.12
C LEU A 59 -7.22 18.76 12.91
N LEU A 60 -6.92 18.28 11.71
CA LEU A 60 -7.01 19.07 10.48
C LEU A 60 -8.47 19.42 10.12
N GLN A 61 -9.42 18.59 10.50
CA GLN A 61 -10.85 18.82 10.30
C GLN A 61 -11.42 19.83 11.31
N ASP A 62 -11.06 19.68 12.58
CA ASP A 62 -11.69 20.37 13.70
C ASP A 62 -10.97 21.68 14.08
N CYS A 63 -9.71 21.86 13.64
CA CYS A 63 -8.91 23.06 13.90
C CYS A 63 -8.48 23.75 12.59
N PRO A 64 -9.31 24.64 12.03
CA PRO A 64 -9.03 25.32 10.76
C PRO A 64 -7.74 26.14 10.75
N ASP A 65 -7.32 26.67 11.90
CA ASP A 65 -6.09 27.46 12.01
C ASP A 65 -4.85 26.57 11.82
N VAL A 66 -4.83 25.38 12.42
CA VAL A 66 -3.76 24.39 12.22
C VAL A 66 -3.75 23.92 10.77
N CYS A 67 -4.92 23.62 10.20
CA CYS A 67 -5.04 23.25 8.79
C CYS A 67 -4.49 24.33 7.87
N ARG A 68 -4.78 25.61 8.17
CA ARG A 68 -4.28 26.75 7.41
C ARG A 68 -2.78 26.96 7.57
N GLU A 69 -2.26 26.84 8.79
CA GLU A 69 -0.82 26.92 9.05
C GLU A 69 -0.08 25.84 8.25
N LEU A 70 -0.52 24.58 8.35
CA LEU A 70 0.11 23.47 7.67
C LEU A 70 -0.04 23.54 6.14
N GLY A 71 -1.21 23.95 5.62
CA GLY A 71 -1.40 24.16 4.18
C GLY A 71 -0.52 25.28 3.62
N ASN A 72 -0.33 26.38 4.39
CA ASN A 72 0.59 27.45 4.01
C ASN A 72 2.06 27.01 4.05
N ARG A 73 2.41 26.10 4.96
CA ARG A 73 3.75 25.50 5.07
C ARG A 73 4.02 24.51 3.95
N PHE A 74 3.07 23.62 3.66
CA PHE A 74 3.19 22.54 2.67
C PHE A 74 2.45 22.87 1.38
N LYS A 75 2.92 23.91 0.68
CA LYS A 75 2.29 24.43 -0.54
C LYS A 75 2.25 23.46 -1.72
N PHE A 76 3.03 22.39 -1.69
CA PHE A 76 3.08 21.36 -2.72
C PHE A 76 3.19 20.01 -2.02
N LEU A 77 2.26 19.11 -2.31
CA LEU A 77 2.24 17.77 -1.74
C LEU A 77 2.57 16.75 -2.82
N LEU A 78 3.64 15.98 -2.62
CA LEU A 78 4.01 14.86 -3.47
C LEU A 78 3.77 13.57 -2.68
N ILE A 79 3.01 12.65 -3.27
CA ILE A 79 2.67 11.37 -2.64
C ILE A 79 3.06 10.24 -3.58
N ASP A 80 3.95 9.39 -3.12
CA ASP A 80 4.30 8.15 -3.82
C ASP A 80 3.46 6.98 -3.34
N GLU A 81 3.38 5.91 -4.15
CA GLU A 81 2.61 4.69 -3.87
C GLU A 81 1.13 4.97 -3.50
N TYR A 82 0.50 5.89 -4.24
CA TYR A 82 -0.84 6.40 -3.91
C TYR A 82 -1.93 5.32 -3.90
N GLN A 83 -1.73 4.21 -4.63
CA GLN A 83 -2.64 3.07 -4.66
C GLN A 83 -2.77 2.36 -3.30
N ASP A 84 -1.79 2.52 -2.42
CA ASP A 84 -1.76 1.86 -1.11
C ASP A 84 -2.21 2.77 0.04
N THR A 85 -2.71 3.96 -0.28
CA THR A 85 -3.24 4.90 0.71
C THR A 85 -4.57 4.42 1.30
N ASN A 86 -4.75 4.60 2.61
CA ASN A 86 -6.03 4.37 3.30
C ASN A 86 -6.89 5.65 3.35
N HIS A 87 -8.11 5.55 3.91
CA HIS A 87 -9.03 6.69 3.95
C HIS A 87 -8.52 7.85 4.83
N ALA A 88 -7.87 7.54 5.95
CA ALA A 88 -7.29 8.55 6.83
C ALA A 88 -6.18 9.35 6.12
N GLN A 89 -5.26 8.68 5.44
CA GLN A 89 -4.18 9.31 4.66
C GLN A 89 -4.75 10.19 3.54
N TYR A 90 -5.76 9.70 2.81
CA TYR A 90 -6.47 10.49 1.80
C TYR A 90 -7.07 11.78 2.39
N LYS A 91 -7.73 11.70 3.55
CA LYS A 91 -8.34 12.87 4.21
C LYS A 91 -7.29 13.88 4.66
N ILE A 92 -6.16 13.42 5.20
CA ILE A 92 -5.03 14.29 5.57
C ILE A 92 -4.51 15.02 4.32
N ALA A 93 -4.21 14.28 3.25
CA ALA A 93 -3.72 14.87 2.01
C ALA A 93 -4.68 15.94 1.47
N LYS A 94 -5.98 15.63 1.43
CA LYS A 94 -7.03 16.54 0.96
C LYS A 94 -7.15 17.80 1.82
N ALA A 95 -7.02 17.68 3.14
CA ALA A 95 -7.06 18.82 4.05
C ALA A 95 -5.84 19.74 3.84
N LEU A 96 -4.64 19.16 3.76
CA LEU A 96 -3.38 19.92 3.60
C LEU A 96 -3.36 20.75 2.31
N VAL A 97 -3.87 20.21 1.20
CA VAL A 97 -3.84 20.91 -0.09
C VAL A 97 -5.09 21.75 -0.36
N SER A 98 -6.04 21.82 0.59
CA SER A 98 -7.37 22.43 0.37
C SER A 98 -7.34 23.90 -0.10
N GLN A 99 -6.27 24.63 0.18
CA GLN A 99 -6.14 26.05 -0.16
C GLN A 99 -5.59 26.31 -1.56
N HIS A 100 -4.80 25.38 -2.10
CA HIS A 100 -4.04 25.59 -3.33
C HIS A 100 -4.17 24.46 -4.35
N ASN A 101 -4.67 23.29 -3.96
CA ASN A 101 -4.83 22.09 -4.79
C ASN A 101 -3.54 21.61 -5.49
N ASN A 102 -2.37 21.99 -4.97
CA ASN A 102 -1.10 21.54 -5.51
C ASN A 102 -0.74 20.16 -4.94
N ILE A 103 -1.26 19.13 -5.59
CA ILE A 103 -0.97 17.73 -5.27
C ILE A 103 -0.42 17.03 -6.51
N CYS A 104 0.63 16.24 -6.32
CA CYS A 104 1.15 15.31 -7.30
C CYS A 104 1.16 13.93 -6.66
N ALA A 105 0.43 12.98 -7.24
CA ALA A 105 0.36 11.61 -6.76
C ALA A 105 0.89 10.67 -7.83
N THR A 106 1.83 9.80 -7.45
CA THR A 106 2.33 8.70 -8.28
C THR A 106 1.84 7.38 -7.72
N GLY A 107 1.51 6.45 -8.60
CA GLY A 107 1.07 5.14 -8.16
C GLY A 107 0.62 4.27 -9.32
N ASP A 108 0.53 2.98 -9.04
CA ASP A 108 0.13 1.95 -10.00
C ASP A 108 -1.02 1.12 -9.41
N PRO A 109 -2.25 1.25 -9.93
CA PRO A 109 -3.39 0.46 -9.45
C PRO A 109 -3.16 -1.06 -9.52
N ASP A 110 -2.36 -1.54 -10.48
CA ASP A 110 -2.05 -2.97 -10.64
C ASP A 110 -1.06 -3.48 -9.57
N GLN A 111 -0.43 -2.58 -8.79
CA GLN A 111 0.52 -2.89 -7.71
C GLN A 111 -0.05 -2.71 -6.30
N SER A 112 -1.36 -2.49 -6.14
CA SER A 112 -1.97 -2.38 -4.80
C SER A 112 -2.03 -3.74 -4.11
N ILE A 113 -1.14 -3.95 -3.12
CA ILE A 113 -1.00 -5.21 -2.38
C ILE A 113 -1.33 -5.07 -0.88
N TYR A 114 -1.61 -3.85 -0.40
CA TYR A 114 -1.87 -3.56 1.01
C TYR A 114 -3.36 -3.45 1.39
N ARG A 115 -4.29 -3.97 0.58
CA ARG A 115 -5.73 -3.94 0.89
C ARG A 115 -6.07 -4.45 2.30
N TRP A 116 -5.38 -5.49 2.75
CA TRP A 116 -5.58 -6.08 4.09
C TRP A 116 -5.18 -5.14 5.24
N ARG A 117 -4.39 -4.09 4.98
CA ARG A 117 -4.07 -2.99 5.91
C ARG A 117 -4.97 -1.76 5.74
N GLY A 118 -6.04 -1.87 4.96
CA GLY A 118 -7.00 -0.78 4.75
C GLY A 118 -6.66 0.16 3.59
N ALA A 119 -5.68 -0.18 2.74
CA ALA A 119 -5.48 0.52 1.47
C ALA A 119 -6.77 0.51 0.64
N ASP A 120 -7.12 1.66 0.08
CA ASP A 120 -8.31 1.85 -0.73
C ASP A 120 -7.93 2.21 -2.16
N ILE A 121 -7.93 1.22 -3.03
CA ILE A 121 -7.64 1.39 -4.48
C ILE A 121 -8.57 2.42 -5.14
N ARG A 122 -9.74 2.72 -4.55
CA ARG A 122 -10.63 3.76 -5.05
C ARG A 122 -9.99 5.15 -4.98
N ASN A 123 -9.06 5.40 -4.06
CA ASN A 123 -8.36 6.67 -3.94
C ASN A 123 -7.64 7.04 -5.24
N ILE A 124 -6.82 6.12 -5.79
CA ILE A 124 -6.12 6.35 -7.04
C ILE A 124 -7.06 6.31 -8.25
N LEU A 125 -8.07 5.43 -8.25
CA LEU A 125 -9.02 5.33 -9.37
C LEU A 125 -9.92 6.57 -9.49
N ALA A 126 -10.29 7.18 -8.36
CA ALA A 126 -11.16 8.35 -8.28
C ALA A 126 -10.39 9.69 -8.25
N PHE A 127 -9.07 9.67 -8.43
CA PHE A 127 -8.25 10.90 -8.38
C PHE A 127 -8.77 11.98 -9.35
N GLU A 128 -9.06 11.62 -10.59
CA GLU A 128 -9.62 12.54 -11.59
C GLU A 128 -10.98 13.14 -11.20
N LYS A 129 -11.76 12.43 -10.37
CA LYS A 129 -13.05 12.91 -9.85
C LYS A 129 -12.85 13.90 -8.70
N ASP A 130 -11.87 13.64 -7.84
CA ASP A 130 -11.57 14.48 -6.68
C ASP A 130 -10.76 15.74 -7.05
N TRP A 131 -9.97 15.66 -8.11
CA TRP A 131 -9.18 16.76 -8.67
C TRP A 131 -9.47 16.92 -10.17
N PRO A 132 -10.60 17.56 -10.55
CA PRO A 132 -11.04 17.67 -11.95
C PRO A 132 -10.04 18.40 -12.88
N ASN A 133 -9.18 19.24 -12.32
CA ASN A 133 -8.15 19.98 -13.05
C ASN A 133 -6.79 19.25 -13.06
N ALA A 134 -6.73 18.01 -12.58
CA ALA A 134 -5.49 17.25 -12.54
C ALA A 134 -4.99 16.94 -13.96
N THR A 135 -3.70 17.14 -14.19
CA THR A 135 -3.05 16.65 -15.40
C THR A 135 -2.66 15.18 -15.18
N ILE A 136 -3.10 14.30 -16.09
CA ILE A 136 -2.75 12.88 -16.04
C ILE A 136 -1.58 12.61 -16.98
N VAL A 137 -0.48 12.14 -16.40
CA VAL A 137 0.71 11.70 -17.13
C VAL A 137 0.83 10.19 -16.97
N LYS A 138 0.83 9.46 -18.09
CA LYS A 138 1.05 8.02 -18.10
C LYS A 138 2.50 7.73 -18.44
N LEU A 139 3.17 6.94 -17.59
CA LEU A 139 4.51 6.45 -17.84
C LEU A 139 4.41 5.00 -18.31
N GLU A 140 4.53 4.81 -19.63
CA GLU A 140 4.33 3.50 -20.27
C GLU A 140 5.66 2.80 -20.56
N GLU A 141 6.78 3.53 -20.59
CA GLU A 141 8.09 2.95 -20.85
C GLU A 141 8.66 2.25 -19.60
N ASN A 142 9.00 0.97 -19.75
CA ASN A 142 9.66 0.19 -18.71
C ASN A 142 11.18 0.18 -18.93
N PHE A 143 11.90 0.78 -17.98
CA PHE A 143 13.37 0.85 -17.97
C PHE A 143 14.04 -0.24 -17.12
N ARG A 144 13.26 -1.03 -16.38
CA ARG A 144 13.78 -2.01 -15.40
C ARG A 144 14.00 -3.38 -16.03
N SER A 145 12.97 -3.93 -16.65
CA SER A 145 12.89 -5.33 -17.05
C SER A 145 13.16 -5.53 -18.53
N THR A 146 13.61 -6.73 -18.91
CA THR A 146 13.72 -7.13 -20.32
C THR A 146 12.34 -7.35 -20.92
N ALA A 147 12.24 -7.32 -22.25
CA ALA A 147 10.96 -7.57 -22.94
C ALA A 147 10.33 -8.91 -22.57
N ASN A 148 11.13 -9.95 -22.29
CA ASN A 148 10.64 -11.28 -21.90
C ASN A 148 9.93 -11.27 -20.55
N ILE A 149 10.54 -10.63 -19.53
CA ILE A 149 9.93 -10.51 -18.19
C ILE A 149 8.65 -9.65 -18.28
N LEU A 150 8.70 -8.55 -19.04
CA LEU A 150 7.55 -7.66 -19.15
C LEU A 150 6.36 -8.33 -19.85
N ALA A 151 6.61 -9.09 -20.93
CA ALA A 151 5.57 -9.83 -21.63
C ALA A 151 4.87 -10.86 -20.72
N LEU A 152 5.63 -11.55 -19.85
CA LEU A 152 5.05 -12.47 -18.88
C LEU A 152 4.18 -11.73 -17.85
N ALA A 153 4.67 -10.60 -17.31
CA ALA A 153 3.91 -9.79 -16.36
C ALA A 153 2.61 -9.26 -16.98
N ASP A 154 2.66 -8.78 -18.22
CA ASP A 154 1.50 -8.28 -18.97
C ASP A 154 0.45 -9.38 -19.23
N ASN A 155 0.90 -10.59 -19.57
CA ASN A 155 0.03 -11.74 -19.74
C ASN A 155 -0.66 -12.16 -18.42
N LEU A 156 0.07 -12.10 -17.29
CA LEU A 156 -0.47 -12.45 -15.99
C LEU A 156 -1.51 -11.42 -15.50
N ILE A 157 -1.22 -10.12 -15.64
CA ILE A 157 -2.11 -9.07 -15.14
C ILE A 157 -3.40 -8.94 -15.97
N ALA A 158 -3.41 -9.44 -17.21
CA ALA A 158 -4.59 -9.44 -18.08
C ALA A 158 -5.78 -10.24 -17.53
N PHE A 159 -5.55 -11.16 -16.58
CA PHE A 159 -6.63 -11.91 -15.92
C PHE A 159 -7.43 -11.07 -14.89
N ASN A 160 -6.94 -9.89 -14.49
CA ASN A 160 -7.63 -9.03 -13.53
C ASN A 160 -8.78 -8.23 -14.19
N ARG A 161 -9.97 -8.28 -13.58
CA ARG A 161 -11.19 -7.64 -14.14
C ARG A 161 -11.37 -6.16 -13.81
N ASN A 162 -10.88 -5.70 -12.66
CA ASN A 162 -11.12 -4.34 -12.16
C ASN A 162 -9.83 -3.51 -12.21
N ARG A 163 -9.36 -3.16 -13.42
CA ARG A 163 -8.15 -2.37 -13.66
C ARG A 163 -8.37 -1.27 -14.69
N LYS A 164 -7.56 -0.21 -14.64
CA LYS A 164 -7.44 0.72 -15.77
C LYS A 164 -6.50 0.08 -16.78
N GLU A 165 -6.95 -0.07 -18.03
CA GLU A 165 -6.08 -0.58 -19.09
C GLU A 165 -4.87 0.33 -19.25
N LYS A 166 -3.70 -0.30 -19.24
CA LYS A 166 -2.42 0.32 -19.52
C LYS A 166 -1.55 -0.69 -20.24
N LYS A 167 -0.66 -0.18 -21.09
CA LYS A 167 0.34 -0.98 -21.78
C LYS A 167 1.71 -0.50 -21.34
N LEU A 168 2.55 -1.44 -20.92
CA LEU A 168 3.96 -1.15 -20.67
C LEU A 168 4.77 -1.53 -21.91
N VAL A 169 5.71 -0.68 -22.29
CA VAL A 169 6.58 -0.88 -23.45
C VAL A 169 8.01 -1.08 -22.94
N PRO A 170 8.66 -2.22 -23.26
CA PRO A 170 10.01 -2.46 -22.79
C PRO A 170 11.00 -1.60 -23.57
N THR A 171 11.91 -0.95 -22.85
CA THR A 171 13.04 -0.23 -23.48
C THR A 171 14.28 -1.11 -23.66
N LYS A 172 14.33 -2.23 -22.93
CA LYS A 172 15.40 -3.24 -23.03
C LYS A 172 15.01 -4.34 -24.03
N PRO A 173 15.96 -4.87 -24.82
CA PRO A 173 15.67 -5.94 -25.76
C PRO A 173 15.23 -7.23 -25.04
N PRO A 174 14.61 -8.19 -25.77
CA PRO A 174 14.41 -9.55 -25.30
C PRO A 174 15.73 -10.15 -24.80
N ALA A 175 15.76 -10.57 -23.53
CA ALA A 175 16.92 -11.20 -22.91
C ALA A 175 16.50 -11.97 -21.65
N GLY A 176 17.24 -13.05 -21.37
CA GLY A 176 16.96 -13.97 -20.28
C GLY A 176 15.75 -14.86 -20.54
N GLU A 177 15.70 -16.01 -19.88
CA GLU A 177 14.57 -16.93 -19.89
C GLU A 177 13.89 -16.92 -18.53
N VAL A 178 12.56 -17.00 -18.51
CA VAL A 178 11.81 -17.25 -17.28
C VAL A 178 11.60 -18.74 -17.17
N ILE A 179 12.21 -19.35 -16.16
CA ILE A 179 12.20 -20.79 -15.95
C ILE A 179 11.27 -21.10 -14.78
N VAL A 180 10.36 -22.06 -15.00
CA VAL A 180 9.52 -22.64 -13.95
C VAL A 180 10.00 -24.06 -13.69
N VAL A 181 10.40 -24.33 -12.45
CA VAL A 181 10.83 -25.66 -12.02
C VAL A 181 9.90 -26.11 -10.91
N VAL A 182 9.57 -27.40 -10.91
CA VAL A 182 8.75 -28.04 -9.88
C VAL A 182 9.63 -29.06 -9.17
N PHE A 183 9.58 -29.04 -7.84
CA PHE A 183 10.32 -29.95 -6.96
C PHE A 183 9.34 -30.83 -6.18
N GLU A 184 9.82 -31.96 -5.67
CA GLU A 184 8.97 -32.88 -4.90
C GLU A 184 8.63 -32.30 -3.51
N ASP A 185 9.58 -31.58 -2.92
CA ASP A 185 9.43 -30.96 -1.59
C ASP A 185 10.18 -29.62 -1.46
N GLU A 186 9.92 -28.93 -0.35
CA GLU A 186 10.49 -27.62 -0.03
C GLU A 186 12.00 -27.64 0.22
N THR A 187 12.55 -28.77 0.68
CA THR A 187 13.97 -28.91 0.96
C THR A 187 14.75 -29.04 -0.35
N GLU A 188 14.22 -29.81 -1.29
CA GLU A 188 14.77 -29.94 -2.64
C GLU A 188 14.76 -28.59 -3.37
N GLU A 189 13.65 -27.84 -3.31
CA GLU A 189 13.54 -26.48 -3.86
C GLU A 189 14.62 -25.55 -3.29
N ALA A 190 14.73 -25.48 -1.96
CA ALA A 190 15.70 -24.61 -1.30
C ALA A 190 17.16 -24.96 -1.68
N GLN A 191 17.49 -26.26 -1.70
CA GLN A 191 18.81 -26.71 -2.13
C GLN A 191 19.08 -26.40 -3.60
N ALA A 192 18.08 -26.53 -4.47
CA ALA A 192 18.22 -26.20 -5.88
C ALA A 192 18.46 -24.70 -6.09
N VAL A 193 17.73 -23.83 -5.37
CA VAL A 193 17.95 -22.38 -5.37
C VAL A 193 19.36 -22.04 -4.88
N ALA A 194 19.81 -22.63 -3.76
CA ALA A 194 21.16 -22.40 -3.23
C ALA A 194 22.26 -22.85 -4.20
N ARG A 195 22.10 -24.02 -4.84
CA ARG A 195 23.00 -24.51 -5.89
C ARG A 195 23.05 -23.52 -7.07
N HIS A 196 21.90 -23.03 -7.53
CA HIS A 196 21.84 -22.11 -8.65
C HIS A 196 22.51 -20.76 -8.34
N ILE A 197 22.28 -20.20 -7.14
CA ILE A 197 22.96 -18.97 -6.68
C ILE A 197 24.48 -19.17 -6.65
N LYS A 198 24.95 -20.33 -6.17
CA LYS A 198 26.37 -20.68 -6.16
C LYS A 198 26.95 -20.74 -7.57
N GLU A 199 26.28 -21.43 -8.50
CA GLU A 199 26.69 -21.51 -9.91
C GLU A 199 26.77 -20.14 -10.58
N LEU A 200 25.82 -19.24 -10.31
CA LEU A 200 25.84 -17.86 -10.81
C LEU A 200 27.00 -17.05 -10.22
N THR A 201 27.29 -17.25 -8.93
CA THR A 201 28.43 -16.60 -8.26
C THR A 201 29.76 -17.08 -8.85
N GLU A 202 29.91 -18.37 -9.13
CA GLU A 202 31.08 -18.95 -9.81
C GLU A 202 31.26 -18.41 -11.23
N LYS A 203 30.16 -18.02 -11.89
CA LYS A 203 30.14 -17.31 -13.19
C LYS A 203 30.36 -15.79 -13.07
N GLY A 204 30.55 -15.26 -11.86
CA GLY A 204 30.88 -13.86 -11.60
C GLY A 204 29.71 -12.93 -11.29
N VAL A 205 28.48 -13.44 -11.13
CA VAL A 205 27.33 -12.63 -10.70
C VAL A 205 27.46 -12.30 -9.21
N CYS A 206 27.31 -11.03 -8.82
CA CYS A 206 27.42 -10.65 -7.41
C CYS A 206 26.17 -11.08 -6.63
N LEU A 207 26.35 -11.57 -5.40
CA LEU A 207 25.22 -11.97 -4.52
C LEU A 207 24.18 -10.87 -4.32
N LYS A 208 24.61 -9.59 -4.28
CA LYS A 208 23.70 -8.43 -4.14
C LYS A 208 22.77 -8.21 -5.35
N ASP A 209 23.07 -8.82 -6.49
CA ASP A 209 22.28 -8.71 -7.73
C ASP A 209 21.24 -9.83 -7.82
N MET A 210 21.16 -10.70 -6.80
CA MET A 210 20.22 -11.81 -6.70
C MET A 210 19.25 -11.58 -5.54
N ALA A 211 17.97 -11.96 -5.73
CA ALA A 211 16.94 -11.85 -4.71
C ALA A 211 16.03 -13.08 -4.74
N VAL A 212 15.64 -13.56 -3.55
CA VAL A 212 14.68 -14.65 -3.38
C VAL A 212 13.40 -14.06 -2.78
N PHE A 213 12.29 -14.17 -3.52
CA PHE A 213 10.97 -13.69 -3.08
C PHE A 213 10.10 -14.87 -2.68
N TYR A 214 9.40 -14.74 -1.56
CA TYR A 214 8.50 -15.77 -1.03
C TYR A 214 7.21 -15.13 -0.48
N ARG A 215 6.13 -15.92 -0.42
CA ARG A 215 4.80 -15.41 -0.08
C ARG A 215 4.59 -15.13 1.41
N VAL A 216 5.21 -15.95 2.28
CA VAL A 216 5.10 -15.85 3.74
C VAL A 216 6.46 -16.06 4.40
N ASN A 217 6.72 -15.36 5.51
CA ASN A 217 8.03 -15.40 6.18
C ASN A 217 8.45 -16.80 6.65
N ALA A 218 7.49 -17.68 6.95
CA ALA A 218 7.80 -19.06 7.35
C ALA A 218 8.58 -19.85 6.28
N MET A 219 8.41 -19.51 4.99
CA MET A 219 9.14 -20.13 3.87
C MET A 219 10.65 -19.85 3.91
N SER A 220 11.08 -18.75 4.54
CA SER A 220 12.51 -18.44 4.69
C SER A 220 13.28 -19.41 5.59
N ARG A 221 12.59 -20.24 6.40
CA ARG A 221 13.26 -21.14 7.34
C ARG A 221 13.98 -22.31 6.67
N VAL A 222 13.53 -22.70 5.48
CA VAL A 222 14.10 -23.81 4.72
C VAL A 222 15.21 -23.32 3.77
N LEU A 223 15.21 -22.02 3.44
CA LEU A 223 16.16 -21.34 2.55
C LEU A 223 17.52 -21.05 3.22
#